data_AF-A0A929IL41-F1
#
_entry.id   AF-A0A929IL41-F1
#
_cell.length_a   1.000
_cell.length_b   1.000
_cell.length_c   1.000
_cell.angle_alpha   90.00
_cell.angle_beta   90.00
_cell.angle_gamma   90.00
#
_symmetry.space_group_name_H-M   'P 1'
#
loop_
_entity.id
_entity.type
_entity.pdbx_description
1 polymer ?
#
loop_
_entity_poly.entity_id
_entity_poly.type
_entity_poly.pdbx_seq_one_letter_code
_entity_poly.pdbx_strand_id
1 'polypeptide(L)'
;MALKALYFWRREPPVTTVAQLVAYVESRSKYVAQTTLYGYIKTRAGTRYVSLYEDPLFAKSVNIAKWEIYMTCLCDMATYATAGIARQAMARPGELEALAIHIVDSATMAEEIPAERPQGFGDIREAYAAHAHATAWNQIEPEKALFENSLSALVEWAPIADELKIRDVEIVKNSMRHKWKKVREQFSGALDGESVLADWRSQDGQEPESGAG
;
A
#
# COMPACT_ATOMS: atom_id res chain seq x y z
N MET A 1 -7.57 -20.66 27.73
CA MET A 1 -7.81 -20.67 26.27
C MET A 1 -8.81 -19.61 25.79
N ALA A 2 -9.59 -18.95 26.66
CA ALA A 2 -10.60 -17.97 26.25
C ALA A 2 -10.04 -16.61 25.73
N LEU A 3 -8.88 -16.14 26.23
CA LEU A 3 -8.32 -14.84 25.83
C LEU A 3 -7.85 -14.78 24.36
N LYS A 4 -7.40 -15.90 23.78
CA LYS A 4 -6.96 -15.94 22.38
C LYS A 4 -8.16 -15.89 21.42
N ALA A 5 -9.28 -16.52 21.77
CA ALA A 5 -10.50 -16.51 20.95
C ALA A 5 -11.13 -15.11 20.85
N LEU A 6 -11.03 -14.29 21.91
CA LEU A 6 -11.49 -12.89 21.91
C LEU A 6 -10.73 -11.98 20.92
N TYR A 7 -9.44 -12.27 20.64
CA TYR A 7 -8.65 -11.51 19.68
C TYR A 7 -8.99 -11.85 18.22
N PHE A 8 -9.44 -13.08 17.95
CA PHE A 8 -9.83 -13.54 16.62
C PHE A 8 -11.15 -12.93 16.12
N TRP A 9 -11.97 -12.38 17.02
CA TRP A 9 -13.27 -11.76 16.72
C TRP A 9 -13.29 -10.23 16.83
N ARG A 10 -12.14 -9.59 17.01
CA ARG A 10 -12.09 -8.13 17.01
C ARG A 10 -12.22 -7.64 15.57
N ARG A 11 -13.42 -7.20 15.20
CA ARG A 11 -13.69 -6.43 13.98
C ARG A 11 -12.68 -5.27 13.95
N GLU A 12 -12.05 -5.05 12.80
CA GLU A 12 -11.15 -3.91 12.64
C GLU A 12 -11.91 -2.63 13.04
N PRO A 13 -11.26 -1.69 13.76
CA PRO A 13 -11.88 -0.41 14.05
C PRO A 13 -12.29 0.25 12.73
N PRO A 14 -13.43 0.95 12.69
CA PRO A 14 -13.88 1.57 11.46
C PRO A 14 -12.89 2.65 11.00
N VAL A 15 -12.78 2.81 9.69
CA VAL A 15 -11.99 3.86 9.03
C VAL A 15 -12.96 4.95 8.63
N THR A 16 -13.01 6.01 9.43
CA THR A 16 -13.99 7.11 9.31
C THR A 16 -13.33 8.47 9.06
N THR A 17 -12.01 8.59 9.20
CA THR A 17 -11.27 9.84 8.97
C THR A 17 -10.16 9.65 7.95
N VAL A 18 -9.72 10.74 7.33
CA VAL A 18 -8.59 10.78 6.39
C VAL A 18 -7.32 10.27 7.05
N ALA A 19 -7.03 10.70 8.29
CA ALA A 19 -5.85 10.24 9.03
C ALA A 19 -5.88 8.71 9.29
N GLN A 20 -7.05 8.16 9.63
CA GLN A 20 -7.21 6.70 9.79
C GLN A 20 -7.04 5.97 8.46
N LEU A 21 -7.53 6.55 7.36
CA LEU A 21 -7.38 5.99 6.02
C LEU A 21 -5.90 5.91 5.63
N VAL A 22 -5.15 7.01 5.78
CA VAL A 22 -3.71 7.06 5.51
C VAL A 22 -2.97 6.00 6.31
N ALA A 23 -3.17 5.96 7.63
CA ALA A 23 -2.51 4.99 8.51
C ALA A 23 -2.87 3.53 8.16
N TYR A 24 -4.13 3.28 7.77
CA TYR A 24 -4.56 1.96 7.33
C TYR A 24 -3.87 1.56 6.04
N VAL A 25 -3.93 2.41 5.01
CA VAL A 25 -3.32 2.16 3.69
C VAL A 25 -1.83 1.93 3.83
N GLU A 26 -1.13 2.78 4.58
CA GLU A 26 0.30 2.67 4.86
C GLU A 26 0.65 1.34 5.55
N SER A 27 0.03 1.06 6.70
CA SER A 27 0.34 -0.12 7.51
C SER A 27 0.06 -1.43 6.77
N ARG A 28 -1.04 -1.50 6.00
CA ARG A 28 -1.37 -2.70 5.21
C ARG A 28 -0.47 -2.88 4.01
N SER A 29 -0.04 -1.79 3.38
CA SER A 29 0.92 -1.84 2.27
C SER A 29 2.28 -2.35 2.75
N LYS A 30 2.79 -1.83 3.87
CA LYS A 30 4.01 -2.33 4.54
C LYS A 30 3.88 -3.81 4.88
N TYR A 31 2.77 -4.22 5.48
CA TYR A 31 2.51 -5.62 5.84
C TYR A 31 2.56 -6.57 4.63
N VAL A 32 1.88 -6.22 3.54
CA VAL A 32 1.85 -7.09 2.35
C VAL A 32 3.23 -7.14 1.69
N ALA A 33 3.88 -6.00 1.47
CA ALA A 33 5.23 -5.93 0.91
C ALA A 33 6.23 -6.77 1.74
N GLN A 34 6.24 -6.56 3.05
CA GLN A 34 7.14 -7.27 3.96
C GLN A 34 6.87 -8.78 3.97
N THR A 35 5.64 -9.19 4.24
CA THR A 35 5.34 -10.62 4.43
C THR A 35 5.51 -11.44 3.15
N THR A 36 5.32 -10.82 1.98
CA THR A 36 5.49 -11.50 0.69
C THR A 36 6.96 -11.58 0.27
N LEU A 37 7.71 -10.47 0.37
CA LEU A 37 9.14 -10.47 0.07
C LEU A 37 9.93 -11.43 0.96
N TYR A 38 9.79 -11.29 2.29
CA TYR A 38 10.50 -12.14 3.23
C TYR A 38 10.02 -13.60 3.15
N GLY A 39 8.73 -13.83 2.88
CA GLY A 39 8.18 -15.16 2.64
C GLY A 39 8.79 -15.83 1.40
N TYR A 40 8.97 -15.07 0.32
CA TYR A 40 9.59 -15.59 -0.90
C TYR A 40 11.07 -15.92 -0.68
N ILE A 41 11.83 -14.97 -0.10
CA ILE A 41 13.25 -15.17 0.23
C ILE A 41 13.43 -16.39 1.14
N LYS A 42 12.62 -16.53 2.20
CA LYS A 42 12.70 -17.67 3.11
C LYS A 42 12.45 -19.00 2.41
N THR A 43 11.44 -19.05 1.53
CA THR A 43 11.12 -20.25 0.76
C THR A 43 12.30 -20.66 -0.15
N ARG A 44 12.98 -19.71 -0.79
CA ARG A 44 14.10 -19.99 -1.70
C ARG A 44 15.43 -20.25 -0.99
N ALA A 45 15.71 -19.52 0.08
CA ALA A 45 16.93 -19.64 0.86
C ALA A 45 16.96 -20.88 1.75
N GLY A 46 15.79 -21.40 2.14
CA GLY A 46 15.67 -22.53 3.05
C GLY A 46 16.42 -22.27 4.37
N THR A 47 17.25 -23.23 4.78
CA THR A 47 18.04 -23.14 6.02
C THR A 47 19.14 -22.07 5.98
N ARG A 48 19.53 -21.60 4.79
CA ARG A 48 20.56 -20.56 4.61
C ARG A 48 20.02 -19.14 4.76
N TYR A 49 18.73 -18.96 5.04
CA TYR A 49 18.11 -17.65 5.16
C TYR A 49 18.87 -16.75 6.13
N VAL A 50 19.21 -17.23 7.34
CA VAL A 50 19.88 -16.40 8.36
C VAL A 50 21.26 -15.93 7.88
N SER A 51 22.09 -16.84 7.35
CA SER A 51 23.44 -16.50 6.90
C SER A 51 23.47 -15.63 5.65
N LEU A 52 22.43 -15.68 4.81
CA LEU A 52 22.31 -14.74 3.67
C LEU A 52 22.17 -13.28 4.13
N TYR A 53 21.51 -13.01 5.27
CA TYR A 53 21.40 -11.64 5.80
C TYR A 53 22.69 -11.10 6.41
N GLU A 54 23.66 -11.97 6.68
CA GLU A 54 24.99 -11.56 7.14
C GLU A 54 25.84 -11.02 5.97
N ASP A 55 25.48 -11.34 4.72
CA ASP A 55 26.10 -10.77 3.52
C ASP A 55 25.60 -9.33 3.31
N PRO A 56 26.49 -8.31 3.39
CA PRO A 56 26.10 -6.91 3.23
C PRO A 56 25.50 -6.58 1.85
N LEU A 57 25.92 -7.27 0.78
CA LEU A 57 25.39 -7.06 -0.57
C LEU A 57 23.96 -7.61 -0.68
N PHE A 58 23.73 -8.78 -0.10
CA PHE A 58 22.39 -9.35 -0.04
C PHE A 58 21.45 -8.49 0.80
N ALA A 59 21.89 -8.08 2.00
CA ALA A 59 21.11 -7.20 2.88
C ALA A 59 20.75 -5.88 2.19
N LYS A 60 21.70 -5.25 1.49
CA LYS A 60 21.46 -4.04 0.68
C LYS A 60 20.41 -4.29 -0.40
N SER A 61 20.51 -5.42 -1.11
CA SER A 61 19.54 -5.78 -2.17
C SER A 61 18.13 -6.00 -1.60
N VAL A 62 18.00 -6.62 -0.43
CA VAL A 62 16.72 -6.76 0.26
C VAL A 62 16.15 -5.39 0.65
N ASN A 63 16.97 -4.46 1.13
CA ASN A 63 16.51 -3.13 1.50
C ASN A 63 16.01 -2.33 0.30
N ILE A 64 16.68 -2.40 -0.85
CA ILE A 64 16.17 -1.82 -2.11
C ILE A 64 14.81 -2.44 -2.44
N ALA A 65 14.73 -3.77 -2.46
CA ALA A 65 13.49 -4.49 -2.79
C ALA A 65 12.32 -4.13 -1.87
N LYS A 66 12.57 -3.94 -0.57
CA LYS A 66 11.55 -3.53 0.40
C LYS A 66 10.89 -2.22 -0.01
N TRP A 67 11.67 -1.24 -0.43
CA TRP A 67 11.14 0.08 -0.80
C TRP A 67 10.34 0.03 -2.10
N GLU A 68 10.87 -0.61 -3.14
CA GLU A 68 10.18 -0.67 -4.44
C GLU A 68 8.85 -1.45 -4.35
N ILE A 69 8.85 -2.58 -3.61
CA ILE A 69 7.62 -3.36 -3.40
C ILE A 69 6.65 -2.60 -2.49
N TYR A 70 7.13 -1.92 -1.45
CA TYR A 70 6.26 -1.13 -0.58
C TYR A 70 5.60 0.03 -1.32
N MET A 71 6.34 0.80 -2.13
CA MET A 71 5.79 1.94 -2.87
C MET A 71 4.71 1.52 -3.87
N THR A 72 4.90 0.40 -4.57
CA THR A 72 3.87 -0.14 -5.46
C THR A 72 2.66 -0.69 -4.71
N CYS A 73 2.88 -1.33 -3.56
CA CYS A 73 1.78 -1.74 -2.67
C CYS A 73 0.96 -0.53 -2.16
N LEU A 74 1.65 0.56 -1.80
CA LEU A 74 1.05 1.80 -1.31
C LEU A 74 0.14 2.40 -2.39
N CYS A 75 0.64 2.53 -3.61
CA CYS A 75 -0.13 3.04 -4.75
C CYS A 75 -1.36 2.17 -5.03
N ASP A 76 -1.19 0.84 -5.14
CA ASP A 76 -2.30 -0.07 -5.44
C ASP A 76 -3.38 -0.02 -4.33
N MET A 77 -2.96 0.04 -3.06
CA MET A 77 -3.88 0.11 -1.92
C MET A 77 -4.57 1.48 -1.83
N ALA A 78 -3.89 2.58 -2.12
CA ALA A 78 -4.48 3.92 -2.19
C ALA A 78 -5.53 4.01 -3.30
N THR A 79 -5.25 3.43 -4.48
CA THR A 79 -6.22 3.35 -5.58
C THR A 79 -7.43 2.51 -5.16
N TYR A 80 -7.21 1.34 -4.54
CA TYR A 80 -8.30 0.49 -4.03
C TYR A 80 -9.17 1.19 -2.99
N ALA A 81 -8.53 1.89 -2.05
CA ALA A 81 -9.19 2.60 -0.98
C ALA A 81 -10.10 3.72 -1.51
N THR A 82 -9.56 4.55 -2.40
CA THR A 82 -10.29 5.65 -3.06
C THR A 82 -11.45 5.13 -3.90
N ALA A 83 -11.26 4.02 -4.64
CA ALA A 83 -12.35 3.35 -5.36
C ALA A 83 -13.43 2.82 -4.41
N GLY A 84 -13.05 2.37 -3.21
CA GLY A 84 -13.97 1.97 -2.15
C GLY A 84 -14.88 3.11 -1.71
N ILE A 85 -14.29 4.30 -1.51
CA ILE A 85 -15.00 5.51 -1.13
C ILE A 85 -15.96 5.95 -2.25
N ALA A 86 -15.49 5.93 -3.50
CA ALA A 86 -16.30 6.27 -4.68
C ALA A 86 -17.58 5.44 -4.81
N ARG A 87 -17.58 4.20 -4.30
CA ARG A 87 -18.76 3.31 -4.29
C ARG A 87 -19.73 3.58 -3.14
N GLN A 88 -19.27 4.21 -2.07
CA GLN A 88 -20.08 4.47 -0.87
C GLN A 88 -20.60 5.90 -0.81
N ALA A 89 -19.94 6.86 -1.47
CA ALA A 89 -20.25 8.26 -1.32
C ALA A 89 -20.18 9.01 -2.66
N MET A 90 -21.01 10.04 -2.79
CA MET A 90 -20.99 10.96 -3.93
C MET A 90 -19.89 12.00 -3.75
N ALA A 91 -18.81 11.84 -4.51
CA ALA A 91 -17.69 12.76 -4.53
C ALA A 91 -17.92 13.93 -5.51
N ARG A 92 -17.33 15.09 -5.19
CA ARG A 92 -17.27 16.25 -6.10
C ARG A 92 -16.25 15.99 -7.22
N PRO A 93 -16.35 16.69 -8.37
CA PRO A 93 -15.32 16.59 -9.40
C PRO A 93 -13.92 16.87 -8.83
N GLY A 94 -12.95 16.00 -9.13
CA GLY A 94 -11.56 16.10 -8.65
C GLY A 94 -11.32 15.67 -7.20
N GLU A 95 -12.36 15.48 -6.38
CA GLU A 95 -12.20 15.19 -4.94
C GLU A 95 -11.55 13.82 -4.68
N LEU A 96 -11.91 12.80 -5.46
CA LEU A 96 -11.30 11.47 -5.35
C LEU A 96 -9.83 11.45 -5.80
N GLU A 97 -9.51 12.22 -6.84
CA GLU A 97 -8.13 12.38 -7.31
C GLU A 97 -7.28 13.06 -6.25
N ALA A 98 -7.75 14.18 -5.68
CA ALA A 98 -7.06 14.89 -4.60
C ALA A 98 -6.87 14.02 -3.36
N LEU A 99 -7.91 13.29 -2.93
CA LEU A 99 -7.82 12.38 -1.80
C LEU A 99 -6.82 11.24 -2.06
N ALA A 100 -6.83 10.64 -3.25
CA ALA A 100 -5.90 9.59 -3.61
C ALA A 100 -4.44 10.08 -3.53
N ILE A 101 -4.16 11.25 -4.10
CA ILE A 101 -2.83 11.88 -4.06
C ILE A 101 -2.44 12.15 -2.61
N HIS A 102 -3.34 12.73 -1.81
CA HIS A 102 -3.09 13.02 -0.41
C HIS A 102 -2.72 11.77 0.40
N ILE A 103 -3.31 10.61 0.11
CA ILE A 103 -2.99 9.35 0.80
C ILE A 103 -1.52 8.97 0.57
N VAL A 104 -1.07 9.02 -0.68
CA VAL A 104 0.32 8.65 -1.05
C VAL A 104 1.31 9.71 -0.59
N ASP A 105 0.97 10.98 -0.72
CA ASP A 105 1.81 12.09 -0.26
C ASP A 105 2.02 12.03 1.24
N SER A 106 0.93 11.90 2.02
CA SER A 106 1.01 11.81 3.49
C SER A 106 1.81 10.59 3.94
N ALA A 107 1.58 9.42 3.33
CA ALA A 107 2.31 8.21 3.67
C ALA A 107 3.81 8.32 3.34
N THR A 108 4.19 8.95 2.22
CA THR A 108 5.60 9.10 1.83
C THR A 108 6.32 10.24 2.54
N MET A 109 5.63 11.32 2.92
CA MET A 109 6.21 12.43 3.68
C MET A 109 6.51 12.06 5.14
N ALA A 110 5.82 11.04 5.68
CA ALA A 110 6.09 10.51 7.01
C ALA A 110 7.35 9.62 7.06
N GLU A 111 7.90 9.21 5.91
CA GLU A 111 9.09 8.36 5.83
C GLU A 111 10.37 9.20 5.81
N GLU A 112 11.37 8.76 6.55
CA GLU A 112 12.74 9.25 6.34
C GLU A 112 13.27 8.75 4.99
N ILE A 113 14.08 9.57 4.31
CA ILE A 113 14.71 9.17 3.05
C ILE A 113 15.72 8.05 3.35
N PRO A 114 15.51 6.83 2.84
CA PRO A 114 16.39 5.71 3.15
C PRO A 114 17.66 5.77 2.32
N ALA A 115 18.76 5.24 2.86
CA ALA A 115 20.05 5.17 2.16
C ALA A 115 19.96 4.40 0.83
N GLU A 116 19.05 3.43 0.74
CA GLU A 116 18.80 2.62 -0.46
C GLU A 116 17.95 3.32 -1.52
N ARG A 117 17.35 4.48 -1.20
CA ARG A 117 16.59 5.31 -2.15
C ARG A 117 16.93 6.80 -1.94
N PRO A 118 18.17 7.22 -2.25
CA PRO A 118 18.65 8.58 -1.94
C PRO A 118 17.89 9.68 -2.69
N GLN A 119 17.20 9.36 -3.78
CA GLN A 119 16.32 10.27 -4.51
C GLN A 119 15.00 10.56 -3.75
N GLY A 120 14.72 9.84 -2.65
CA GLY A 120 13.47 9.93 -1.93
C GLY A 120 12.29 9.36 -2.73
N PHE A 121 11.10 9.94 -2.52
CA PHE A 121 9.83 9.43 -3.04
C PHE A 121 9.13 10.40 -4.00
N GLY A 122 9.83 11.42 -4.49
CA GLY A 122 9.25 12.42 -5.40
C GLY A 122 8.78 11.81 -6.72
N ASP A 123 9.56 10.86 -7.24
CA ASP A 123 9.24 10.07 -8.43
C ASP A 123 7.97 9.23 -8.25
N ILE A 124 7.77 8.65 -7.07
CA ILE A 124 6.54 7.89 -6.74
C ILE A 124 5.32 8.81 -6.70
N ARG A 125 5.44 9.97 -6.05
CA ARG A 125 4.34 10.95 -5.96
C ARG A 125 3.96 11.48 -7.34
N GLU A 126 4.93 11.83 -8.17
CA GLU A 126 4.70 12.31 -9.54
C GLU A 126 4.01 11.23 -10.40
N ALA A 127 4.54 10.01 -10.40
CA ALA A 127 3.96 8.90 -11.16
C ALA A 127 2.54 8.57 -10.70
N TYR A 128 2.30 8.58 -9.38
CA TYR A 128 0.98 8.30 -8.82
C TYR A 128 -0.01 9.44 -9.08
N ALA A 129 0.40 10.70 -9.03
CA ALA A 129 -0.47 11.82 -9.41
C ALA A 129 -0.92 11.73 -10.86
N ALA A 130 -0.02 11.37 -11.79
CA ALA A 130 -0.38 11.12 -13.18
C ALA A 130 -1.36 9.94 -13.33
N HIS A 131 -1.15 8.85 -12.57
CA HIS A 131 -2.08 7.73 -12.52
C HIS A 131 -3.46 8.16 -11.98
N ALA A 132 -3.50 8.90 -10.88
CA ALA A 132 -4.71 9.36 -10.22
C ALA A 132 -5.54 10.26 -11.15
N HIS A 133 -4.88 11.15 -11.89
CA HIS A 133 -5.50 12.02 -12.88
C HIS A 133 -6.14 11.24 -14.03
N ALA A 134 -5.46 10.20 -14.52
CA ALA A 134 -5.95 9.36 -15.61
C ALA A 134 -7.02 8.34 -15.17
N THR A 135 -7.30 8.23 -13.88
CA THR A 135 -8.11 7.16 -13.31
C THR A 135 -9.61 7.49 -13.33
N ALA A 136 -10.40 6.64 -13.97
CA ALA A 136 -11.86 6.70 -13.92
C ALA A 136 -12.39 6.10 -12.61
N TRP A 137 -12.26 6.83 -11.51
CA TRP A 137 -12.53 6.36 -10.13
C TRP A 137 -13.87 5.63 -9.93
N ASN A 138 -14.94 6.13 -10.55
CA ASN A 138 -16.29 5.55 -10.45
C ASN A 138 -16.48 4.27 -11.29
N GLN A 139 -15.52 3.90 -12.12
CA GLN A 139 -15.58 2.75 -13.05
C GLN A 139 -14.61 1.62 -12.65
N ILE A 140 -13.88 1.76 -11.54
CA ILE A 140 -12.90 0.77 -11.11
C ILE A 140 -13.60 -0.47 -10.56
N GLU A 141 -13.41 -1.61 -11.23
CA GLU A 141 -13.81 -2.92 -10.72
C GLU A 141 -12.72 -3.51 -9.79
N PRO A 142 -12.99 -3.66 -8.49
CA PRO A 142 -11.98 -4.01 -7.50
C PRO A 142 -11.42 -5.44 -7.60
N GLU A 143 -12.07 -6.33 -8.34
CA GLU A 143 -11.74 -7.76 -8.38
C GLU A 143 -10.75 -8.16 -9.47
N LYS A 144 -10.62 -7.39 -10.56
CA LYS A 144 -9.87 -7.81 -11.75
C LYS A 144 -8.61 -7.01 -12.08
N ALA A 145 -8.55 -5.72 -11.74
CA ALA A 145 -7.50 -4.82 -12.28
C ALA A 145 -6.54 -4.26 -11.24
N LEU A 146 -6.92 -4.25 -9.96
CA LEU A 146 -6.11 -3.65 -8.92
C LEU A 146 -5.05 -4.62 -8.43
N PHE A 147 -3.90 -4.09 -8.01
CA PHE A 147 -2.78 -4.80 -7.40
C PHE A 147 -1.75 -5.45 -8.36
N GLU A 148 -1.93 -5.41 -9.68
CA GLU A 148 -0.96 -6.03 -10.61
C GLU A 148 0.43 -5.38 -10.60
N ASN A 149 0.54 -4.10 -10.25
CA ASN A 149 1.82 -3.41 -10.13
C ASN A 149 2.64 -3.99 -8.98
N SER A 150 2.04 -4.12 -7.80
CA SER A 150 2.71 -4.70 -6.63
C SER A 150 3.06 -6.17 -6.82
N LEU A 151 2.21 -6.94 -7.53
CA LEU A 151 2.53 -8.32 -7.91
C LEU A 151 3.75 -8.41 -8.83
N SER A 152 3.87 -7.48 -9.77
CA SER A 152 4.98 -7.44 -10.72
C SER A 152 6.26 -6.94 -10.04
N ALA A 153 6.16 -5.93 -9.17
CA ALA A 153 7.27 -5.43 -8.38
C ALA A 153 7.88 -6.51 -7.48
N LEU A 154 7.06 -7.38 -6.87
CA LEU A 154 7.57 -8.50 -6.07
C LEU A 154 8.44 -9.45 -6.90
N VAL A 155 8.04 -9.75 -8.13
CA VAL A 155 8.80 -10.63 -9.03
C VAL A 155 10.09 -9.93 -9.49
N GLU A 156 9.99 -8.66 -9.86
CA GLU A 156 11.10 -7.86 -10.36
C GLU A 156 12.18 -7.65 -9.30
N TRP A 157 11.79 -7.15 -8.13
CA TRP A 157 12.73 -6.62 -7.14
C TRP A 157 13.23 -7.63 -6.12
N ALA A 158 12.56 -8.78 -5.94
CA ALA A 158 13.03 -9.78 -4.99
C ALA A 158 14.49 -10.19 -5.32
N PRO A 159 15.41 -10.26 -4.33
CA PRO A 159 16.81 -10.58 -4.56
C PRO A 159 17.01 -12.09 -4.72
N ILE A 160 16.41 -12.62 -5.78
CA ILE A 160 16.43 -14.02 -6.18
C ILE A 160 16.97 -14.08 -7.62
N ALA A 161 17.79 -15.08 -7.91
CA ALA A 161 18.33 -15.28 -9.26
C ALA A 161 17.20 -15.36 -10.31
N ASP A 162 17.39 -14.75 -11.47
CA ASP A 162 16.34 -14.57 -12.48
C ASP A 162 15.82 -15.91 -13.01
N GLU A 163 16.68 -16.93 -13.13
CA GLU A 163 16.27 -18.27 -13.56
C GLU A 163 15.31 -18.93 -12.57
N LEU A 164 15.38 -18.55 -11.30
CA LEU A 164 14.49 -19.01 -10.24
C LEU A 164 13.19 -18.20 -10.25
N LYS A 165 13.27 -16.87 -10.40
CA LYS A 165 12.08 -16.00 -10.53
C LYS A 165 11.15 -16.48 -11.63
N ILE A 166 11.69 -16.80 -12.81
CA ILE A 166 10.90 -17.30 -13.96
C ILE A 166 10.07 -18.54 -13.60
N ARG A 167 10.62 -19.43 -12.77
CA ARG A 167 9.93 -20.67 -12.35
C ARG A 167 8.89 -20.42 -11.26
N ASP A 168 9.06 -19.34 -10.49
CA ASP A 168 8.28 -19.07 -9.29
C ASP A 168 7.17 -18.03 -9.52
N VAL A 169 7.16 -17.30 -10.66
CA VAL A 169 6.28 -16.15 -10.95
C VAL A 169 4.84 -16.37 -10.48
N GLU A 170 4.18 -17.43 -10.95
CA GLU A 170 2.77 -17.66 -10.63
C GLU A 170 2.54 -17.96 -9.15
N ILE A 171 3.43 -18.73 -8.52
CA ILE A 171 3.32 -19.07 -7.11
C ILE A 171 3.51 -17.82 -6.24
N VAL A 172 4.49 -16.98 -6.59
CA VAL A 172 4.81 -15.74 -5.89
C VAL A 172 3.67 -14.73 -6.03
N LYS A 173 3.17 -14.51 -7.25
CA LYS A 173 2.01 -13.65 -7.49
C LYS A 173 0.76 -14.16 -6.77
N ASN A 174 0.50 -15.47 -6.79
CA ASN A 174 -0.65 -16.05 -6.08
C ASN A 174 -0.57 -15.90 -4.55
N SER A 175 0.64 -16.02 -3.99
CA SER A 175 0.88 -15.78 -2.56
C SER A 175 0.50 -14.35 -2.17
N MET A 176 0.95 -13.35 -2.95
CA MET A 176 0.63 -11.95 -2.70
C MET A 176 -0.85 -11.63 -2.97
N ARG A 177 -1.46 -12.19 -4.03
CA ARG A 177 -2.91 -12.09 -4.27
C ARG A 177 -3.73 -12.58 -3.09
N HIS A 178 -3.31 -13.68 -2.45
CA HIS A 178 -3.99 -14.19 -1.26
C HIS A 178 -3.88 -13.24 -0.06
N LYS A 179 -2.73 -12.58 0.13
CA LYS A 179 -2.56 -11.52 1.14
C LYS A 179 -3.46 -10.33 0.85
N TRP A 180 -3.49 -9.86 -0.40
CA TRP A 180 -4.35 -8.76 -0.81
C TRP A 180 -5.83 -9.09 -0.66
N LYS A 181 -6.27 -10.31 -1.00
CA LYS A 181 -7.64 -10.75 -0.76
C LYS A 181 -8.07 -10.53 0.69
N LYS A 182 -7.26 -11.00 1.65
CA LYS A 182 -7.55 -10.81 3.08
C LYS A 182 -7.57 -9.34 3.48
N VAL A 183 -6.60 -8.53 3.03
CA VAL A 183 -6.55 -7.09 3.31
C VAL A 183 -7.79 -6.38 2.78
N ARG A 184 -8.20 -6.69 1.54
CA ARG A 184 -9.38 -6.10 0.90
C ARG A 184 -10.67 -6.44 1.65
N GLU A 185 -10.84 -7.70 2.04
CA GLU A 185 -12.00 -8.14 2.83
C GLU A 185 -12.08 -7.40 4.17
N GLN A 186 -10.94 -7.25 4.85
CA GLN A 186 -10.84 -6.53 6.12
C GLN A 186 -11.16 -5.04 5.96
N PHE A 187 -10.50 -4.37 5.00
CA PHE A 187 -10.70 -2.95 4.73
C PHE A 187 -12.13 -2.64 4.32
N SER A 188 -12.72 -3.40 3.40
CA SER A 188 -14.10 -3.20 2.95
C SER A 188 -15.12 -3.38 4.09
N GLY A 189 -14.82 -4.20 5.09
CA GLY A 189 -15.65 -4.35 6.29
C GLY A 189 -15.48 -3.25 7.34
N ALA A 190 -14.43 -2.44 7.24
CA ALA A 190 -14.07 -1.36 8.15
C ALA A 190 -14.30 0.05 7.58
N LEU A 191 -14.25 0.21 6.25
CA LEU A 191 -14.39 1.50 5.58
C LEU A 191 -15.80 2.08 5.72
N ASP A 192 -15.87 3.32 6.20
CA ASP A 192 -17.01 4.21 6.06
C ASP A 192 -16.59 5.42 5.18
N GLY A 193 -16.85 5.30 3.89
CA GLY A 193 -16.43 6.28 2.88
C GLY A 193 -17.20 7.60 2.95
N GLU A 194 -18.45 7.58 3.42
CA GLU A 194 -19.22 8.81 3.63
C GLU A 194 -18.59 9.65 4.75
N SER A 195 -18.26 9.02 5.89
CA SER A 195 -17.57 9.68 7.00
C SER A 195 -16.19 10.19 6.60
N VAL A 196 -15.42 9.41 5.84
CA VAL A 196 -14.10 9.83 5.35
C VAL A 196 -14.21 11.06 4.44
N LEU A 197 -15.16 11.11 3.49
CA LEU A 197 -15.33 12.29 2.66
C LEU A 197 -15.86 13.50 3.44
N ALA A 198 -16.71 13.28 4.45
CA ALA A 198 -17.15 14.36 5.32
C ALA A 198 -15.97 14.97 6.10
N ASP A 199 -15.08 14.12 6.63
CA ASP A 199 -13.85 14.53 7.29
C ASP A 199 -12.90 15.28 6.33
N TRP A 200 -12.67 14.76 5.12
CA TRP A 200 -11.89 15.41 4.07
C TRP A 200 -12.37 16.84 3.79
N ARG A 201 -13.67 17.01 3.56
CA ARG A 201 -14.29 18.32 3.29
C ARG A 201 -14.20 19.29 4.46
N SER A 202 -14.10 18.80 5.69
CA SER A 202 -13.96 19.63 6.88
C SER A 202 -12.55 20.22 7.01
N GLN A 203 -11.55 19.55 6.43
CA GLN A 203 -10.15 19.98 6.40
C GLN A 203 -9.90 20.98 5.27
N ASP A 204 -10.55 20.82 4.11
CA ASP A 204 -10.51 21.77 2.98
C ASP A 204 -11.00 23.19 3.36
N GLY A 205 -11.85 23.31 4.40
CA GLY A 205 -12.39 24.59 4.89
C GLY A 205 -11.50 25.34 5.88
N GLN A 206 -10.32 24.81 6.23
CA GLN A 206 -9.36 25.41 7.15
C GLN A 206 -8.13 25.92 6.38
N GLU A 207 -8.28 26.97 5.56
CA GLU A 207 -7.11 27.76 5.16
C GLU A 207 -6.52 28.45 6.40
N PRO A 208 -5.19 28.44 6.60
CA PRO A 208 -4.58 29.24 7.65
C PRO A 208 -4.81 30.72 7.30
N GLU A 209 -5.46 31.47 8.19
CA GLU A 209 -5.49 32.93 8.12
C GLU A 209 -4.05 33.41 7.92
N SER A 210 -3.78 33.93 6.73
CA SER A 210 -2.52 34.58 6.41
C SER A 210 -2.32 35.69 7.43
N GLY A 211 -1.31 35.52 8.28
CA GLY A 211 -0.83 36.55 9.19
C GLY A 211 -0.41 37.78 8.40
N ALA A 212 -1.32 38.75 8.30
CA ALA A 212 -0.98 40.14 8.06
C ALA A 212 -0.57 40.73 9.42
N GLY A 213 0.73 40.93 9.60
CA GLY A 213 1.35 41.58 10.74
C GLY A 213 2.82 41.83 10.48
#